data_AF-A0A958JCE3-F1
#
_entry.id   AF-A0A958JCE3-F1
#
_cell.length_a   1.000
_cell.length_b   1.000
_cell.length_c   1.000
_cell.angle_alpha   90.00
_cell.angle_beta   90.00
_cell.angle_gamma   90.00
#
_symmetry.space_group_name_H-M   'P 1'
#
loop_
_entity.id
_entity.type
_entity.pdbx_description
1 polymer ?
#
loop_
_entity_poly.entity_id
_entity_poly.type
_entity_poly.pdbx_seq_one_letter_code
_entity_poly.pdbx_strand_id
1 'polypeptide(L)'
;MTSVLATKNSTLTVHSLFPPSWRWIGFFLVLILHVSPCLALETPYLYEWKLGDIGENFPAPKDIDNAAGTFQHVRFSYDTTSQVLSIAFTMRPPANVEQNAKVFSFVVSPGIVPDEAGNELAIFYLDFTSDHPIVTAYTYEPNALLWESGSWNKGEKLCSSLDLLKCGQWVTAIRSWSNSDGSQTFFFNANVRLLNTREPEQSNVNHKLWRGAEFLDSIGFWISAYGYPNFVTHYSPDGFLSDFHPGQSIDSTFQGSFKGNQKNTFRLPYCDTQNSSLVLRADEPFEYPVTAMSPSTLPITFSHSTLPTGSSVILRSANANNDIMTAVFQWTPQLSDVSSTYEIDFRFADDLGSTQCTLELQVIPPQEELVVDCAGTPGGGAHIDRCGICGGNGSSCLGCSEVDLFSTQQEMDTNAKKQLRFLRKLNERYRIIAKGTRNEREAILYLSTTNMAGRAFYKSIWKTSWVSIPSSLLVCTNQIFCSSTSNFPAIESFVSASDSLLALSRDTREKLLGLGSDARRLLRRARISHTKALAAASEIPPSASECISE
;
A
#
# COMPACT_ATOMS: atom_id res chain seq x y z
N MET A 1 -10.51 -10.99 -64.37
CA MET A 1 -9.58 -11.60 -65.34
C MET A 1 -8.18 -11.49 -64.79
N THR A 2 -7.51 -12.65 -64.67
CA THR A 2 -6.07 -12.91 -64.56
C THR A 2 -5.25 -12.36 -63.37
N SER A 3 -4.97 -13.29 -62.47
CA SER A 3 -3.85 -13.41 -61.51
C SER A 3 -2.47 -13.55 -62.18
N VAL A 4 -1.37 -13.27 -61.47
CA VAL A 4 -0.10 -14.06 -61.45
C VAL A 4 0.73 -13.77 -60.18
N LEU A 5 1.32 -14.84 -59.63
CA LEU A 5 2.25 -15.00 -58.49
C LEU A 5 3.72 -14.63 -58.78
N ALA A 6 4.57 -14.56 -57.73
CA ALA A 6 6.00 -15.03 -57.62
C ALA A 6 6.88 -13.98 -56.89
N THR A 7 7.40 -14.20 -55.66
CA THR A 7 8.54 -15.01 -55.16
C THR A 7 9.97 -14.48 -55.42
N LYS A 8 10.69 -14.28 -54.29
CA LYS A 8 12.12 -14.53 -53.95
C LYS A 8 13.29 -13.96 -54.80
N ASN A 9 14.20 -13.32 -54.04
CA ASN A 9 15.66 -13.15 -54.24
C ASN A 9 16.15 -12.31 -55.42
N SER A 10 16.66 -11.12 -55.12
CA SER A 10 17.73 -10.46 -55.91
C SER A 10 18.56 -9.54 -55.01
N THR A 11 19.83 -9.90 -54.87
CA THR A 11 20.90 -9.12 -54.25
C THR A 11 21.11 -7.79 -54.98
N LEU A 12 21.18 -6.71 -54.21
CA LEU A 12 21.44 -5.34 -54.68
C LEU A 12 22.97 -5.13 -54.81
N THR A 13 23.47 -4.92 -56.02
CA THR A 13 24.81 -4.33 -56.25
C THR A 13 24.63 -2.88 -56.69
N VAL A 14 25.00 -1.93 -55.84
CA VAL A 14 25.04 -0.51 -56.17
C VAL A 14 26.48 -0.10 -56.38
N HIS A 15 26.83 0.26 -57.62
CA HIS A 15 28.07 0.93 -57.96
C HIS A 15 28.04 2.36 -57.41
N SER A 16 28.99 2.70 -56.54
CA SER A 16 29.20 4.07 -56.05
C SER A 16 30.05 4.87 -57.05
N LEU A 17 29.53 5.99 -57.53
CA LEU A 17 30.26 7.04 -58.25
C LEU A 17 30.36 8.28 -57.35
N PHE A 18 31.47 8.48 -56.62
CA PHE A 18 31.88 9.80 -56.10
C PHE A 18 33.42 9.88 -55.90
N PRO A 19 34.03 11.08 -56.07
CA PRO A 19 35.47 11.28 -56.19
C PRO A 19 36.22 11.41 -54.83
N PRO A 20 37.56 11.30 -54.83
CA PRO A 20 38.36 11.17 -53.62
C PRO A 20 38.91 12.52 -53.14
N SER A 21 38.21 13.23 -52.24
CA SER A 21 38.86 14.33 -51.52
C SER A 21 38.27 14.69 -50.15
N TRP A 22 37.34 13.92 -49.60
CA TRP A 22 36.77 14.18 -48.27
C TRP A 22 36.81 12.90 -47.42
N ARG A 23 37.99 12.59 -46.89
CA ARG A 23 38.14 11.74 -45.70
C ARG A 23 38.56 12.65 -44.57
N TRP A 24 38.02 12.40 -43.38
CA TRP A 24 38.16 13.13 -42.11
C TRP A 24 36.95 14.03 -41.79
N ILE A 25 36.35 13.73 -40.63
CA ILE A 25 35.14 14.29 -39.99
C ILE A 25 33.84 13.58 -40.39
N GLY A 26 33.47 12.55 -39.62
CA GLY A 26 32.22 11.80 -39.80
C GLY A 26 32.05 10.65 -38.80
N PHE A 27 32.14 10.93 -37.50
CA PHE A 27 31.56 10.09 -36.44
C PHE A 27 30.82 11.03 -35.48
N PHE A 28 29.61 10.64 -35.09
CA PHE A 28 28.56 11.41 -34.39
C PHE A 28 27.57 12.16 -35.30
N LEU A 29 26.66 11.40 -35.91
CA LEU A 29 25.23 11.70 -35.84
C LEU A 29 24.44 10.42 -36.11
N VAL A 30 24.34 9.56 -35.09
CA VAL A 30 23.33 8.48 -35.08
C VAL A 30 22.04 9.13 -34.61
N LEU A 31 21.13 9.32 -35.57
CA LEU A 31 19.75 9.70 -35.35
C LEU A 31 19.08 8.59 -34.54
N ILE A 32 19.06 8.73 -33.21
CA ILE A 32 18.23 7.89 -32.35
C ILE A 32 16.81 8.45 -32.43
N LEU A 33 16.00 7.88 -33.32
CA LEU A 33 14.55 7.89 -33.17
C LEU A 33 14.22 7.06 -31.92
N HIS A 34 14.14 7.73 -30.77
CA HIS A 34 13.43 7.21 -29.61
C HIS A 34 11.94 7.18 -29.97
N VAL A 35 11.49 6.04 -30.49
CA VAL A 35 10.09 5.64 -30.35
C VAL A 35 9.93 5.40 -28.84
N SER A 36 9.31 6.35 -28.15
CA SER A 36 8.85 6.14 -26.79
C SER A 36 8.00 4.85 -26.78
N PRO A 37 8.36 3.81 -26.00
CA PRO A 37 7.38 2.80 -25.71
C PRO A 37 6.27 3.50 -24.95
N CYS A 38 5.06 3.56 -25.52
CA CYS A 38 3.85 3.66 -24.73
C CYS A 38 3.99 2.58 -23.65
N LEU A 39 4.29 3.00 -22.43
CA LEU A 39 4.01 2.22 -21.25
C LEU A 39 2.52 1.92 -21.35
N ALA A 40 2.20 0.71 -21.81
CA ALA A 40 0.94 0.10 -21.46
C ALA A 40 0.96 0.07 -19.94
N LEU A 41 0.27 1.03 -19.32
CA LEU A 41 -0.10 0.94 -17.92
C LEU A 41 -0.78 -0.42 -17.78
N GLU A 42 -0.09 -1.36 -17.11
CA GLU A 42 -0.71 -2.59 -16.68
C GLU A 42 -1.94 -2.18 -15.87
N THR A 43 -3.11 -2.57 -16.38
CA THR A 43 -4.38 -2.26 -15.74
C THR A 43 -4.35 -2.80 -14.31
N PRO A 44 -4.72 -2.01 -13.30
CA PRO A 44 -4.73 -2.47 -11.92
C PRO A 44 -5.60 -3.73 -11.81
N TYR A 45 -5.00 -4.82 -11.32
CA TYR A 45 -5.69 -6.10 -11.16
C TYR A 45 -6.53 -6.04 -9.89
N LEU A 46 -7.83 -5.82 -10.03
CA LEU A 46 -8.80 -5.94 -8.94
C LEU A 46 -9.29 -7.39 -8.87
N TYR A 47 -8.96 -8.11 -7.79
CA TYR A 47 -9.47 -9.45 -7.53
C TYR A 47 -10.65 -9.37 -6.54
N GLU A 48 -11.88 -9.46 -7.07
CA GLU A 48 -13.10 -9.58 -6.26
C GLU A 48 -13.60 -11.03 -6.29
N TRP A 49 -13.84 -11.62 -5.11
CA TRP A 49 -14.29 -13.00 -4.98
C TRP A 49 -15.67 -13.01 -4.29
N LYS A 50 -16.73 -13.15 -5.09
CA LYS A 50 -18.06 -13.36 -4.53
C LYS A 50 -18.30 -14.85 -4.31
N LEU A 51 -18.58 -15.23 -3.07
CA LEU A 51 -19.38 -16.42 -2.82
C LEU A 51 -20.80 -16.06 -3.28
N GLY A 52 -21.27 -16.71 -4.34
CA GLY A 52 -22.72 -16.79 -4.57
C GLY A 52 -23.36 -17.49 -3.38
N ASP A 53 -24.66 -17.30 -3.19
CA ASP A 53 -25.45 -18.01 -2.18
C ASP A 53 -25.03 -19.48 -2.12
N ILE A 54 -24.78 -19.99 -0.91
CA ILE A 54 -24.25 -21.33 -0.66
C ILE A 54 -25.21 -22.34 -1.29
N GLY A 55 -24.94 -22.67 -2.55
CA GLY A 55 -25.69 -23.56 -3.42
C GLY A 55 -24.73 -24.59 -4.00
N GLU A 56 -24.74 -25.76 -3.37
CA GLU A 56 -24.42 -27.09 -3.92
C GLU A 56 -22.98 -27.46 -4.33
N ASN A 57 -22.02 -26.55 -4.51
CA ASN A 57 -20.69 -26.93 -5.04
C ASN A 57 -19.46 -26.75 -4.12
N PHE A 58 -19.64 -26.31 -2.88
CA PHE A 58 -18.60 -26.52 -1.86
C PHE A 58 -18.99 -27.76 -1.04
N PRO A 59 -18.08 -28.73 -0.85
CA PRO A 59 -18.34 -29.78 0.13
C PRO A 59 -18.66 -29.08 1.44
N ALA A 60 -19.85 -29.33 1.99
CA ALA A 60 -20.24 -28.81 3.29
C ALA A 60 -19.04 -29.01 4.25
N PRO A 61 -18.53 -27.95 4.89
CA PRO A 61 -17.45 -28.06 5.86
C PRO A 61 -17.80 -29.18 6.83
N LYS A 62 -16.85 -30.08 7.05
CA LYS A 62 -17.12 -31.41 7.60
C LYS A 62 -17.65 -31.40 9.04
N ASP A 63 -17.56 -30.27 9.75
CA ASP A 63 -17.92 -30.16 11.16
C ASP A 63 -18.39 -28.71 11.48
N ILE A 64 -19.58 -28.29 11.05
CA ILE A 64 -20.17 -27.03 11.52
C ILE A 64 -21.00 -27.33 12.77
N ASP A 65 -20.44 -27.08 13.94
CA ASP A 65 -21.26 -26.81 15.12
C ASP A 65 -21.94 -25.44 14.89
N ASN A 66 -23.23 -25.44 14.54
CA ASN A 66 -24.00 -24.23 14.24
C ASN A 66 -24.44 -23.49 15.51
N ALA A 67 -23.85 -23.79 16.66
CA ALA A 67 -24.34 -23.28 17.93
C ALA A 67 -24.23 -21.74 18.05
N ALA A 68 -23.32 -21.07 17.32
CA ALA A 68 -23.25 -19.59 17.25
C ALA A 68 -24.07 -18.98 16.09
N GLY A 69 -24.65 -19.83 15.24
CA GLY A 69 -25.42 -19.45 14.06
C GLY A 69 -24.81 -19.94 12.75
N THR A 70 -25.46 -19.59 11.64
CA THR A 70 -25.06 -20.02 10.30
C THR A 70 -24.60 -18.82 9.48
N PHE A 71 -23.40 -18.93 8.90
CA PHE A 71 -22.88 -17.96 7.93
C PHE A 71 -23.64 -18.03 6.60
N GLN A 72 -23.98 -16.87 6.06
CA GLN A 72 -24.67 -16.65 4.79
C GLN A 72 -24.00 -15.48 4.05
N HIS A 73 -24.14 -15.43 2.72
CA HIS A 73 -23.68 -14.32 1.87
C HIS A 73 -22.25 -13.83 2.16
N VAL A 74 -21.31 -14.73 2.44
CA VAL A 74 -19.90 -14.38 2.68
C VAL A 74 -19.30 -13.81 1.40
N ARG A 75 -18.66 -12.65 1.47
CA ARG A 75 -18.00 -11.96 0.36
C ARG A 75 -16.61 -11.55 0.82
N PHE A 76 -15.61 -11.81 0.00
CA PHE A 76 -14.23 -11.50 0.32
C PHE A 76 -13.57 -10.85 -0.90
N SER A 77 -12.82 -9.77 -0.68
CA SER A 77 -12.04 -9.15 -1.74
C SER A 77 -10.70 -8.71 -1.21
N TYR A 78 -9.67 -8.86 -2.05
CA TYR A 78 -8.34 -8.37 -1.76
C TYR A 78 -7.75 -7.76 -3.02
N ASP A 79 -7.50 -6.45 -2.98
CA ASP A 79 -6.81 -5.75 -4.05
C ASP A 79 -5.31 -5.79 -3.80
N THR A 80 -4.57 -6.51 -4.65
CA THR A 80 -3.12 -6.67 -4.53
C THR A 80 -2.37 -5.36 -4.80
N THR A 81 -2.97 -4.42 -5.53
CA THR A 81 -2.36 -3.13 -5.89
C THR A 81 -2.53 -2.13 -4.75
N SER A 82 -3.77 -1.93 -4.30
CA SER A 82 -4.06 -0.99 -3.20
C SER A 82 -3.83 -1.59 -1.81
N GLN A 83 -3.65 -2.92 -1.71
CA GLN A 83 -3.53 -3.70 -0.47
C GLN A 83 -4.78 -3.52 0.42
N VAL A 84 -5.94 -3.37 -0.21
CA VAL A 84 -7.23 -3.23 0.50
C VAL A 84 -7.88 -4.61 0.63
N LEU A 85 -8.13 -5.00 1.87
CA LEU A 85 -8.84 -6.21 2.28
C LEU A 85 -10.27 -5.83 2.67
N SER A 86 -11.27 -6.49 2.07
CA SER A 86 -12.66 -6.32 2.49
C SER A 86 -13.35 -7.67 2.67
N ILE A 87 -14.19 -7.74 3.67
CA ILE A 87 -15.03 -8.89 3.97
C ILE A 87 -16.43 -8.44 4.38
N ALA A 88 -17.44 -9.14 3.87
CA ALA A 88 -18.82 -9.01 4.33
C ALA A 88 -19.40 -10.40 4.55
N PHE A 89 -20.20 -10.60 5.59
CA PHE A 89 -20.93 -11.84 5.79
C PHE A 89 -22.20 -11.59 6.61
N THR A 90 -23.18 -12.47 6.43
CA THR A 90 -24.44 -12.44 7.18
C THR A 90 -24.47 -13.62 8.15
N MET A 91 -24.79 -13.38 9.41
CA MET A 91 -25.06 -14.42 10.40
C MET A 91 -26.56 -14.54 10.61
N ARG A 92 -27.05 -15.77 10.54
CA ARG A 92 -28.41 -16.11 10.98
C ARG A 92 -28.31 -16.81 12.34
N PRO A 93 -29.06 -16.38 13.37
CA PRO A 93 -28.97 -17.02 14.67
C PRO A 93 -29.64 -18.41 14.63
N PRO A 94 -29.24 -19.35 15.49
CA PRO A 94 -29.96 -20.60 15.67
C PRO A 94 -31.42 -20.36 16.03
N ALA A 95 -32.33 -21.27 15.65
CA ALA A 95 -33.77 -21.11 15.88
C ALA A 95 -34.18 -20.89 17.36
N ASN A 96 -33.30 -21.25 18.31
CA ASN A 96 -33.54 -21.16 19.75
C ASN A 96 -32.69 -20.10 20.47
N VAL A 97 -31.99 -19.23 19.74
CA VAL A 97 -31.12 -18.19 20.32
C VAL A 97 -31.55 -16.84 19.75
N GLU A 98 -31.92 -15.89 20.61
CA GLU A 98 -32.43 -14.58 20.17
C GLU A 98 -31.35 -13.63 19.65
N GLN A 99 -30.07 -13.90 19.94
CA GLN A 99 -28.98 -12.98 19.61
C GLN A 99 -27.95 -13.62 18.69
N ASN A 100 -27.55 -12.87 17.66
CA ASN A 100 -26.44 -13.23 16.79
C ASN A 100 -25.11 -13.14 17.54
N ALA A 101 -24.14 -13.95 17.12
CA ALA A 101 -22.75 -13.72 17.46
C ALA A 101 -22.35 -12.30 17.04
N LYS A 102 -21.65 -11.60 17.93
CA LYS A 102 -21.15 -10.23 17.68
C LYS A 102 -19.63 -10.16 17.67
N VAL A 103 -18.95 -11.26 17.98
CA VAL A 103 -17.49 -11.31 17.99
C VAL A 103 -17.00 -12.41 17.08
N PHE A 104 -16.00 -12.07 16.27
CA PHE A 104 -15.47 -12.94 15.25
C PHE A 104 -13.95 -12.93 15.27
N SER A 105 -13.35 -14.08 15.02
CA SER A 105 -11.96 -14.17 14.56
C SER A 105 -11.96 -14.39 13.06
N PHE A 106 -11.01 -13.77 12.38
CA PHE A 106 -10.86 -13.83 10.93
C PHE A 106 -9.39 -13.94 10.57
N VAL A 107 -9.03 -14.98 9.86
CA VAL A 107 -7.65 -15.27 9.43
C VAL A 107 -7.60 -15.31 7.93
N VAL A 108 -6.52 -14.75 7.37
CA VAL A 108 -6.27 -14.70 5.93
C VAL A 108 -4.86 -15.23 5.65
N SER A 109 -4.76 -16.24 4.81
CA SER A 109 -3.51 -16.89 4.42
C SER A 109 -3.32 -16.88 2.89
N PRO A 110 -2.08 -16.85 2.41
CA PRO A 110 -1.80 -17.14 1.00
C PRO A 110 -1.99 -18.63 0.74
N GLY A 111 -2.72 -18.98 -0.32
CA GLY A 111 -2.87 -20.37 -0.74
C GLY A 111 -4.16 -21.05 -0.29
N ILE A 112 -3.99 -22.21 0.34
CA ILE A 112 -5.08 -23.05 0.84
C ILE A 112 -5.50 -22.52 2.22
N VAL A 113 -6.69 -22.93 2.68
CA VAL A 113 -7.21 -22.70 4.04
C VAL A 113 -6.07 -22.78 5.07
N PRO A 114 -5.99 -21.83 6.03
CA PRO A 114 -4.94 -21.81 7.04
C PRO A 114 -4.80 -23.18 7.72
N ASP A 115 -3.74 -23.91 7.40
CA ASP A 115 -3.35 -25.17 8.02
C ASP A 115 -1.85 -25.07 8.35
N GLU A 116 -1.54 -24.23 9.35
CA GLU A 116 -0.20 -24.02 9.90
C GLU A 116 0.85 -23.38 8.96
N ALA A 117 0.42 -22.75 7.86
CA ALA A 117 1.34 -22.14 6.90
C ALA A 117 1.95 -20.84 7.45
N GLY A 118 3.27 -20.77 7.64
CA GLY A 118 3.98 -19.64 8.26
C GLY A 118 3.99 -18.29 7.50
N ASN A 119 3.01 -18.04 6.61
CA ASN A 119 2.90 -16.83 5.77
C ASN A 119 1.55 -16.09 5.94
N GLU A 120 0.84 -16.27 7.05
CA GLU A 120 -0.48 -15.65 7.27
C GLU A 120 -0.41 -14.15 7.52
N LEU A 121 -1.32 -13.39 6.90
CA LEU A 121 -1.30 -11.92 7.00
C LEU A 121 -1.45 -11.43 8.44
N ALA A 122 -2.50 -11.88 9.11
CA ALA A 122 -2.82 -11.58 10.49
C ALA A 122 -4.04 -12.40 10.92
N ILE A 123 -4.23 -12.51 12.24
CA ILE A 123 -5.52 -12.82 12.85
C ILE A 123 -6.20 -11.50 13.20
N PHE A 124 -7.39 -11.28 12.64
CA PHE A 124 -8.27 -10.16 12.94
C PHE A 124 -9.32 -10.59 13.96
N TYR A 125 -9.47 -9.82 15.04
CA TYR A 125 -10.63 -9.92 15.92
C TYR A 125 -11.55 -8.76 15.63
N LEU A 126 -12.80 -9.08 15.33
CA LEU A 126 -13.85 -8.13 15.04
C LEU A 126 -14.87 -8.19 16.17
N ASP A 127 -14.99 -7.11 16.94
CA ASP A 127 -15.94 -6.99 18.05
C ASP A 127 -17.02 -5.95 17.71
N PHE A 128 -18.25 -6.41 17.53
CA PHE A 128 -19.44 -5.62 17.25
C PHE A 128 -20.39 -5.54 18.45
N THR A 129 -19.91 -5.81 19.68
CA THR A 129 -20.73 -5.78 20.89
C THR A 129 -21.20 -4.38 21.26
N SER A 130 -20.48 -3.34 20.83
CA SER A 130 -20.80 -1.93 21.05
C SER A 130 -21.14 -1.18 19.75
N ASP A 131 -21.66 0.05 19.87
CA ASP A 131 -21.93 0.96 18.75
C ASP A 131 -20.64 1.46 18.06
N HIS A 132 -19.47 1.19 18.67
CA HIS A 132 -18.15 1.46 18.13
C HIS A 132 -17.39 0.15 17.95
N PRO A 133 -17.55 -0.54 16.80
CA PRO A 133 -16.90 -1.82 16.60
C PRO A 133 -15.37 -1.72 16.68
N ILE A 134 -14.75 -2.71 17.31
CA ILE A 134 -13.29 -2.74 17.53
C ILE A 134 -12.69 -3.81 16.64
N VAL A 135 -11.60 -3.45 15.96
CA VAL A 135 -10.72 -4.40 15.28
C VAL A 135 -9.35 -4.43 15.94
N THR A 136 -8.85 -5.64 16.21
CA THR A 136 -7.45 -5.87 16.61
C THR A 136 -6.81 -6.92 15.73
N ALA A 137 -5.56 -6.70 15.33
CA ALA A 137 -4.78 -7.58 14.47
C ALA A 137 -3.55 -8.11 15.22
N TYR A 138 -3.28 -9.41 15.09
CA TYR A 138 -2.16 -10.12 15.70
C TYR A 138 -1.42 -10.98 14.68
N THR A 139 -0.15 -11.28 14.93
CA THR A 139 0.58 -12.30 14.16
C THR A 139 0.01 -13.69 14.48
N TYR A 140 -0.16 -14.53 13.46
CA TYR A 140 -0.50 -15.93 13.69
C TYR A 140 0.75 -16.73 14.10
N GLU A 141 0.62 -17.55 15.15
CA GLU A 141 1.65 -18.50 15.58
C GLU A 141 1.07 -19.92 15.57
N PRO A 142 1.44 -20.78 14.60
CA PRO A 142 0.79 -22.08 14.37
C PRO A 142 0.83 -23.06 15.56
N ASN A 143 1.82 -22.93 16.43
CA ASN A 143 2.08 -23.90 17.51
C ASN A 143 1.72 -23.40 18.90
N ALA A 144 1.20 -22.18 19.00
CA ALA A 144 0.80 -21.65 20.28
C ALA A 144 -0.68 -22.01 20.48
N LEU A 145 -0.99 -22.65 21.62
CA LEU A 145 -2.35 -22.89 22.14
C LEU A 145 -3.16 -21.59 22.36
N LEU A 146 -2.76 -20.48 21.72
CA LEU A 146 -3.30 -19.13 21.84
C LEU A 146 -4.79 -19.08 21.48
N TRP A 147 -5.22 -19.86 20.49
CA TRP A 147 -6.59 -19.80 19.99
C TRP A 147 -7.63 -20.45 20.89
N GLU A 148 -7.30 -21.58 21.54
CA GLU A 148 -8.23 -22.23 22.48
C GLU A 148 -8.15 -21.67 23.91
N SER A 149 -6.99 -21.14 24.32
CA SER A 149 -6.77 -20.80 25.74
C SER A 149 -7.12 -19.37 26.14
N GLY A 150 -7.50 -18.50 25.20
CA GLY A 150 -7.83 -17.09 25.49
C GLY A 150 -6.65 -16.28 26.06
N SER A 151 -5.44 -16.85 26.16
CA SER A 151 -4.27 -16.21 26.76
C SER A 151 -3.42 -15.51 25.69
N TRP A 152 -3.96 -14.43 25.13
CA TRP A 152 -3.41 -13.67 23.99
C TRP A 152 -2.13 -12.87 24.27
N ASN A 153 -1.52 -13.05 25.45
CA ASN A 153 -0.25 -12.41 25.84
C ASN A 153 0.97 -12.88 25.04
N LYS A 154 0.82 -13.81 24.09
CA LYS A 154 1.95 -14.37 23.32
C LYS A 154 1.97 -14.03 21.82
N GLY A 155 0.84 -13.60 21.24
CA GLY A 155 0.84 -13.10 19.86
C GLY A 155 1.42 -11.70 19.79
N GLU A 156 2.21 -11.39 18.75
CA GLU A 156 2.67 -10.03 18.55
C GLU A 156 1.49 -9.13 18.19
N LYS A 157 1.34 -8.06 18.95
CA LYS A 157 0.35 -7.01 18.76
C LYS A 157 0.70 -6.20 17.51
N LEU A 158 -0.01 -6.44 16.42
CA LEU A 158 0.21 -5.72 15.17
C LEU A 158 -0.47 -4.36 15.22
N CYS A 159 -1.80 -4.34 15.20
CA CYS A 159 -2.59 -3.12 15.14
C CYS A 159 -3.87 -3.20 15.96
N SER A 160 -4.32 -2.07 16.48
CA SER A 160 -5.66 -1.90 17.03
C SER A 160 -6.32 -0.68 16.40
N SER A 161 -7.61 -0.80 16.10
CA SER A 161 -8.46 0.35 15.73
C SER A 161 -8.53 1.43 16.82
N LEU A 162 -8.20 1.08 18.07
CA LEU A 162 -8.13 2.01 19.21
C LEU A 162 -6.74 2.67 19.37
N ASP A 163 -5.69 2.10 18.77
CA ASP A 163 -4.31 2.60 18.85
C ASP A 163 -3.87 3.20 17.50
N LEU A 164 -4.41 4.39 17.20
CA LEU A 164 -4.12 5.13 15.97
C LEU A 164 -2.64 5.55 15.84
N LEU A 165 -1.90 5.63 16.96
CA LEU A 165 -0.50 6.04 16.97
C LEU A 165 0.41 4.97 16.35
N LYS A 166 0.09 3.68 16.51
CA LYS A 166 0.90 2.59 15.97
C LYS A 166 0.60 2.25 14.52
N CYS A 167 -0.66 2.39 14.09
CA CYS A 167 -1.10 1.85 12.79
C CYS A 167 -1.84 2.84 11.88
N GLY A 168 -1.97 4.09 12.29
CA GLY A 168 -2.79 5.06 11.56
C GLY A 168 -4.23 4.58 11.39
N GLN A 169 -4.95 5.19 10.44
CA GLN A 169 -6.29 4.74 10.05
C GLN A 169 -6.22 3.59 9.03
N TRP A 170 -5.78 2.42 9.48
CA TRP A 170 -5.70 1.24 8.63
C TRP A 170 -7.07 0.58 8.39
N VAL A 171 -8.01 0.70 9.33
CA VAL A 171 -9.42 0.31 9.14
C VAL A 171 -10.15 1.45 8.44
N THR A 172 -10.62 1.21 7.21
CA THR A 172 -11.33 2.22 6.42
C THR A 172 -12.84 2.17 6.65
N ALA A 173 -13.39 1.00 7.00
CA ALA A 173 -14.77 0.85 7.42
C ALA A 173 -14.97 -0.40 8.28
N ILE A 174 -15.76 -0.28 9.34
CA ILE A 174 -16.31 -1.42 10.08
C ILE A 174 -17.73 -1.09 10.50
N ARG A 175 -18.68 -1.98 10.21
CA ARG A 175 -20.11 -1.78 10.55
C ARG A 175 -20.86 -3.09 10.58
N SER A 176 -21.99 -3.10 11.27
CA SER A 176 -22.99 -4.17 11.17
C SER A 176 -24.39 -3.58 11.08
N TRP A 177 -25.33 -4.35 10.53
CA TRP A 177 -26.74 -3.95 10.48
C TRP A 177 -27.64 -5.19 10.52
N SER A 178 -28.84 -5.03 11.10
CA SER A 178 -29.86 -6.07 11.15
C SER A 178 -30.64 -6.10 9.84
N ASN A 179 -30.94 -7.30 9.36
CA ASN A 179 -31.79 -7.53 8.21
C ASN A 179 -33.23 -7.81 8.64
N SER A 180 -34.18 -7.64 7.72
CA SER A 180 -35.61 -7.83 7.98
C SER A 180 -35.98 -9.27 8.36
N ASP A 181 -35.11 -10.24 8.06
CA ASP A 181 -35.32 -11.66 8.32
C ASP A 181 -34.71 -12.14 9.66
N GLY A 182 -34.23 -11.21 10.49
CA GLY A 182 -33.60 -11.48 11.79
C GLY A 182 -32.11 -11.81 11.72
N SER A 183 -31.53 -11.94 10.52
CA SER A 183 -30.08 -12.08 10.36
C SER A 183 -29.36 -10.74 10.58
N GLN A 184 -28.04 -10.79 10.81
CA GLN A 184 -27.20 -9.60 10.94
C GLN A 184 -26.05 -9.67 9.95
N THR A 185 -25.82 -8.60 9.19
CA THR A 185 -24.70 -8.49 8.27
C THR A 185 -23.58 -7.69 8.90
N PHE A 186 -22.36 -8.18 8.73
CA PHE A 186 -21.12 -7.59 9.20
C PHE A 186 -20.26 -7.21 8.00
N PHE A 187 -19.57 -6.07 8.10
CA PHE A 187 -18.68 -5.57 7.08
C PHE A 187 -17.41 -5.01 7.71
N PHE A 188 -16.27 -5.41 7.15
CA PHE A 188 -14.94 -4.95 7.52
C PHE A 188 -14.15 -4.62 6.26
N ASN A 189 -13.48 -3.46 6.26
CA ASN A 189 -12.61 -2.99 5.20
C ASN A 189 -11.35 -2.37 5.81
N ALA A 190 -10.18 -2.76 5.31
CA ALA A 190 -8.90 -2.30 5.81
C ALA A 190 -7.84 -2.18 4.72
N ASN A 191 -7.03 -1.13 4.79
CA ASN A 191 -5.76 -1.05 4.08
C ASN A 191 -4.71 -1.81 4.90
N VAL A 192 -4.36 -3.01 4.45
CA VAL A 192 -3.47 -3.92 5.17
C VAL A 192 -2.00 -3.77 4.75
N ARG A 193 -1.64 -2.72 4.00
CA ARG A 193 -0.26 -2.48 3.55
C ARG A 193 0.74 -2.46 4.71
N LEU A 194 0.39 -1.79 5.80
CA LEU A 194 1.26 -1.69 6.99
C LEU A 194 1.38 -3.02 7.75
N LEU A 195 0.30 -3.82 7.75
CA LEU A 195 0.33 -5.17 8.32
C LEU A 195 1.21 -6.10 7.48
N ASN A 196 1.03 -6.05 6.16
CA ASN A 196 1.71 -6.94 5.23
C ASN A 196 3.23 -6.68 5.14
N THR A 197 3.64 -5.43 5.36
CA THR A 197 5.06 -5.02 5.29
C THR A 197 5.81 -5.15 6.62
N ARG A 198 5.12 -5.47 7.72
CA ARG A 198 5.74 -5.62 9.04
C ARG A 198 6.35 -7.01 9.20
N GLU A 199 7.61 -7.07 9.62
CA GLU A 199 8.28 -8.32 9.98
C GLU A 199 7.90 -8.71 11.41
N PRO A 200 7.38 -9.94 11.64
CA PRO A 200 7.06 -10.41 12.98
C PRO A 200 8.31 -10.47 13.88
N GLU A 201 8.23 -9.90 15.07
CA GLU A 201 9.26 -9.90 16.11
C GLU A 201 9.66 -11.32 16.53
N GLN A 202 8.74 -12.28 16.41
CA GLN A 202 8.95 -13.69 16.71
C GLN A 202 8.98 -14.59 15.47
N SER A 203 9.51 -14.11 14.32
CA SER A 203 9.78 -15.02 13.20
C SER A 203 10.76 -16.10 13.67
N ASN A 204 10.24 -17.28 13.97
CA ASN A 204 10.99 -18.38 14.57
C ASN A 204 12.22 -18.67 13.68
N VAL A 205 13.40 -18.86 14.27
CA VAL A 205 14.72 -18.86 13.60
C VAL A 205 14.86 -19.88 12.44
N ASN A 206 13.88 -20.77 12.30
CA ASN A 206 13.80 -21.80 11.26
C ASN A 206 12.89 -21.44 10.07
N HIS A 207 12.08 -20.38 10.17
CA HIS A 207 11.23 -19.90 9.08
C HIS A 207 11.97 -18.77 8.36
N LYS A 208 12.03 -18.88 7.03
CA LYS A 208 12.71 -17.92 6.14
C LYS A 208 12.17 -16.50 6.40
N LEU A 209 13.01 -15.50 6.10
CA LEU A 209 12.66 -14.06 6.03
C LEU A 209 11.19 -13.86 5.68
N TRP A 210 10.42 -13.27 6.59
CA TRP A 210 9.04 -12.87 6.33
C TRP A 210 9.02 -11.94 5.12
N ARG A 211 8.13 -12.20 4.14
CA ARG A 211 8.00 -11.40 2.91
C ARG A 211 6.65 -10.71 2.79
N GLY A 212 5.88 -10.70 3.88
CA GLY A 212 4.44 -10.45 3.81
C GLY A 212 3.67 -11.70 3.38
N ALA A 213 2.36 -11.64 3.54
CA ALA A 213 1.43 -12.52 2.87
C ALA A 213 1.50 -12.25 1.35
N GLU A 214 2.24 -13.12 0.66
CA GLU A 214 2.29 -13.17 -0.81
C GLU A 214 0.99 -13.82 -1.32
N PHE A 215 -0.08 -13.03 -1.40
CA PHE A 215 -1.34 -13.46 -2.02
C PHE A 215 -1.15 -13.59 -3.54
N LEU A 216 -0.70 -14.78 -3.95
CA LEU A 216 -0.60 -15.19 -5.34
C LEU A 216 -2.01 -15.49 -5.89
N ASP A 217 -2.16 -16.48 -6.76
CA ASP A 217 -3.43 -16.83 -7.39
C ASP A 217 -4.45 -17.48 -6.45
N SER A 218 -4.16 -17.59 -5.15
CA SER A 218 -5.07 -18.21 -4.20
C SER A 218 -4.96 -17.62 -2.81
N ILE A 219 -6.11 -17.51 -2.15
CA ILE A 219 -6.26 -16.98 -0.80
C ILE A 219 -7.07 -17.98 0.01
N GLY A 220 -6.53 -18.37 1.16
CA GLY A 220 -7.23 -19.11 2.20
C GLY A 220 -7.79 -18.15 3.23
N PHE A 221 -8.95 -18.47 3.76
CA PHE A 221 -9.50 -17.73 4.89
C PHE A 221 -10.27 -18.63 5.83
N TRP A 222 -10.36 -18.17 7.07
CA TRP A 222 -11.06 -18.82 8.17
C TRP A 222 -11.75 -17.76 9.01
N ILE A 223 -13.03 -17.97 9.33
CA ILE A 223 -13.82 -17.10 10.18
C ILE A 223 -14.49 -17.95 11.24
N SER A 224 -14.33 -17.58 12.51
CA SER A 224 -15.09 -18.19 13.61
C SER A 224 -15.95 -17.15 14.31
N ALA A 225 -17.20 -17.51 14.55
CA ALA A 225 -18.15 -16.74 15.32
C ALA A 225 -18.25 -17.28 16.75
N TYR A 226 -18.24 -16.38 17.72
CA TYR A 226 -18.32 -16.73 19.14
C TYR A 226 -19.69 -16.33 19.73
N GLY A 227 -20.38 -17.31 20.32
CA GLY A 227 -21.77 -17.17 20.78
C GLY A 227 -21.98 -16.36 22.07
N TYR A 228 -23.17 -15.76 22.19
CA TYR A 228 -23.72 -15.06 23.38
C TYR A 228 -24.50 -16.09 24.25
N PRO A 229 -24.63 -15.99 25.60
CA PRO A 229 -24.68 -14.77 26.41
C PRO A 229 -23.50 -14.44 27.34
N ASN A 230 -22.53 -15.34 27.51
CA ASN A 230 -21.46 -15.14 28.49
C ASN A 230 -20.16 -14.60 27.89
N PHE A 231 -20.25 -14.01 26.70
CA PHE A 231 -19.08 -13.54 25.98
C PHE A 231 -18.73 -12.10 26.41
N VAL A 232 -17.59 -11.94 27.05
CA VAL A 232 -17.08 -10.63 27.50
C VAL A 232 -15.69 -10.43 26.92
N THR A 233 -15.52 -9.34 26.18
CA THR A 233 -14.21 -8.87 25.72
C THR A 233 -13.64 -7.86 26.71
N HIS A 234 -12.35 -7.97 27.01
CA HIS A 234 -11.62 -6.95 27.74
C HIS A 234 -10.47 -6.44 26.90
N TYR A 235 -10.28 -5.13 26.87
CA TYR A 235 -9.21 -4.48 26.13
C TYR A 235 -8.23 -3.81 27.10
N SER A 236 -6.94 -3.98 26.85
CA SER A 236 -5.89 -3.26 27.58
C SER A 236 -5.85 -1.78 27.19
N PRO A 237 -5.18 -0.91 27.97
CA PRO A 237 -5.10 0.52 27.69
C PRO A 237 -4.47 0.88 26.33
N ASP A 238 -3.68 -0.03 25.74
CA ASP A 238 -3.11 0.08 24.40
C ASP A 238 -4.08 -0.41 23.30
N GLY A 239 -5.35 -0.65 23.63
CA GLY A 239 -6.41 -0.97 22.67
C GLY A 239 -6.44 -2.41 22.18
N PHE A 240 -5.60 -3.29 22.71
CA PHE A 240 -5.56 -4.71 22.32
C PHE A 240 -6.46 -5.56 23.22
N LEU A 241 -7.01 -6.63 22.67
CA LEU A 241 -7.75 -7.62 23.44
C LEU A 241 -6.81 -8.23 24.49
N SER A 242 -7.12 -8.01 25.76
CA SER A 242 -6.35 -8.47 26.93
C SER A 242 -6.91 -9.75 27.54
N ASP A 243 -8.21 -9.97 27.37
CA ASP A 243 -8.88 -11.16 27.87
C ASP A 243 -10.07 -11.54 26.98
N PHE A 244 -10.20 -12.84 26.76
CA PHE A 244 -11.19 -13.48 25.91
C PHE A 244 -11.65 -14.77 26.61
N HIS A 245 -12.81 -14.71 27.26
CA HIS A 245 -13.41 -15.87 27.92
C HIS A 245 -14.60 -16.36 27.08
N PRO A 246 -14.42 -17.38 26.21
CA PRO A 246 -15.54 -18.04 25.58
C PRO A 246 -16.18 -18.92 26.66
N GLY A 247 -17.12 -18.39 27.43
CA GLY A 247 -17.88 -19.21 28.39
C GLY A 247 -18.50 -20.39 27.64
N GLN A 248 -18.11 -21.63 27.95
CA GLN A 248 -18.44 -22.84 27.17
C GLN A 248 -18.52 -22.58 25.65
N SER A 249 -17.34 -22.47 25.01
CA SER A 249 -17.14 -22.31 23.56
C SER A 249 -18.26 -22.93 22.73
N ILE A 250 -19.15 -22.07 22.25
CA ILE A 250 -20.11 -22.34 21.20
C ILE A 250 -19.52 -21.62 19.98
N ASP A 251 -18.84 -22.39 19.14
CA ASP A 251 -18.08 -21.86 18.02
C ASP A 251 -18.69 -22.34 16.72
N SER A 252 -19.06 -21.40 15.85
CA SER A 252 -19.40 -21.72 14.46
C SER A 252 -18.26 -21.26 13.57
N THR A 253 -17.70 -22.20 12.82
CA THR A 253 -16.50 -21.99 12.01
C THR A 253 -16.82 -22.12 10.53
N PHE A 254 -16.37 -21.16 9.74
CA PHE A 254 -16.44 -21.16 8.29
C PHE A 254 -15.04 -21.02 7.69
N GLN A 255 -14.70 -21.90 6.75
CA GLN A 255 -13.41 -21.91 6.09
C GLN A 255 -13.57 -22.01 4.58
N GLY A 256 -12.69 -21.35 3.84
CA GLY A 256 -12.71 -21.36 2.38
C GLY A 256 -11.34 -21.10 1.78
N SER A 257 -11.15 -21.55 0.55
CA SER A 257 -10.01 -21.21 -0.28
C SER A 257 -10.51 -20.79 -1.65
N PHE A 258 -9.97 -19.69 -2.15
CA PHE A 258 -10.20 -19.18 -3.48
C PHE A 258 -8.99 -19.45 -4.35
N LYS A 259 -9.19 -19.89 -5.60
CA LYS A 259 -8.14 -20.04 -6.61
C LYS A 259 -8.54 -19.33 -7.90
N GLY A 260 -7.63 -18.53 -8.47
CA GLY A 260 -7.84 -17.40 -9.37
C GLY A 260 -8.30 -17.70 -10.78
N ASN A 261 -9.14 -18.72 -10.95
CA ASN A 261 -9.50 -19.23 -12.27
C ASN A 261 -10.96 -18.97 -12.67
N GLN A 262 -11.79 -18.38 -11.80
CA GLN A 262 -13.16 -17.99 -12.18
C GLN A 262 -13.38 -16.48 -12.10
N LYS A 263 -13.27 -15.83 -13.26
CA LYS A 263 -13.72 -14.47 -13.53
C LYS A 263 -15.26 -14.45 -13.64
N ASN A 264 -15.98 -14.59 -12.54
CA ASN A 264 -17.44 -14.42 -12.55
C ASN A 264 -17.80 -13.08 -11.88
N THR A 265 -17.84 -12.04 -12.69
CA THR A 265 -18.31 -10.71 -12.33
C THR A 265 -19.82 -10.62 -12.53
N PHE A 266 -20.61 -10.86 -11.49
CA PHE A 266 -21.99 -10.37 -11.44
C PHE A 266 -22.05 -9.20 -10.46
N ARG A 267 -22.16 -7.97 -10.97
CA ARG A 267 -22.68 -6.82 -10.21
C ARG A 267 -23.84 -6.22 -11.00
N LEU A 268 -24.78 -5.62 -10.28
CA LEU A 268 -25.71 -4.65 -10.85
C LEU A 268 -24.91 -3.51 -11.51
N PRO A 269 -25.45 -2.82 -12.52
CA PRO A 269 -24.79 -1.66 -13.07
C PRO A 269 -24.50 -0.67 -11.93
N TYR A 270 -23.27 -0.15 -11.86
CA TYR A 270 -22.88 0.89 -10.91
C TYR A 270 -22.87 2.22 -11.67
N CYS A 271 -23.46 3.25 -11.08
CA CYS A 271 -23.50 4.59 -11.63
C CYS A 271 -22.74 5.51 -10.67
N ASP A 272 -21.85 6.33 -11.24
CA ASP A 272 -21.00 7.26 -10.50
C ASP A 272 -21.34 8.71 -10.91
N THR A 273 -21.73 9.52 -9.93
CA THR A 273 -21.82 10.97 -10.06
C THR A 273 -20.74 11.57 -9.16
N GLN A 274 -19.76 12.24 -9.75
CA GLN A 274 -18.64 12.81 -9.00
C GLN A 274 -19.08 13.80 -7.92
N ASN A 275 -20.22 14.48 -8.12
CA ASN A 275 -20.93 15.32 -7.16
C ASN A 275 -22.45 15.14 -7.36
N SER A 276 -23.22 15.07 -6.27
CA SER A 276 -24.68 14.98 -6.31
C SER A 276 -25.38 16.34 -6.31
N SER A 277 -24.66 17.45 -6.02
CA SER A 277 -25.21 18.80 -5.97
C SER A 277 -24.25 19.82 -6.56
N LEU A 278 -24.71 20.64 -7.52
CA LEU A 278 -23.91 21.62 -8.26
C LEU A 278 -24.61 22.97 -8.37
N VAL A 279 -23.81 24.05 -8.39
CA VAL A 279 -24.28 25.41 -8.61
C VAL A 279 -23.83 25.88 -9.99
N LEU A 280 -24.78 26.27 -10.84
CA LEU A 280 -24.56 26.74 -12.21
C LEU A 280 -24.80 28.24 -12.31
N ARG A 281 -24.08 28.92 -13.20
CA ARG A 281 -24.30 30.34 -13.50
C ARG A 281 -25.16 30.47 -14.76
N ALA A 282 -26.13 31.36 -14.72
CA ALA A 282 -26.91 31.70 -15.91
C ALA A 282 -25.99 32.22 -17.03
N ASP A 283 -26.33 31.86 -18.26
CA ASP A 283 -25.64 32.14 -19.53
C ASP A 283 -24.25 31.49 -19.69
N GLU A 284 -23.83 30.60 -18.78
CA GLU A 284 -22.62 29.79 -18.93
C GLU A 284 -22.94 28.36 -19.42
N PRO A 285 -22.30 27.86 -20.49
CA PRO A 285 -22.50 26.50 -20.94
C PRO A 285 -21.92 25.49 -19.94
N PHE A 286 -22.69 24.45 -19.64
CA PHE A 286 -22.37 23.43 -18.66
C PHE A 286 -22.51 22.03 -19.27
N GLU A 287 -21.54 21.16 -19.00
CA GLU A 287 -21.59 19.74 -19.34
C GLU A 287 -21.25 18.89 -18.12
N TYR A 288 -21.99 17.80 -17.91
CA TYR A 288 -21.76 16.88 -16.81
C TYR A 288 -21.86 15.42 -17.26
N PRO A 289 -20.76 14.64 -17.19
CA PRO A 289 -20.79 13.23 -17.53
C PRO A 289 -21.30 12.39 -16.35
N VAL A 290 -22.31 11.56 -16.60
CA VAL A 290 -22.75 10.49 -15.71
C VAL A 290 -22.37 9.17 -16.34
N THR A 291 -21.50 8.40 -15.68
CA THR A 291 -21.01 7.13 -16.23
C THR A 291 -21.56 5.96 -15.45
N ALA A 292 -22.06 4.98 -16.17
CA ALA A 292 -22.44 3.69 -15.64
C ALA A 292 -21.61 2.58 -16.27
N MET A 293 -21.26 1.61 -15.44
CA MET A 293 -20.56 0.40 -15.85
C MET A 293 -21.43 -0.80 -15.47
N SER A 294 -21.78 -1.63 -16.45
CA SER A 294 -22.35 -2.95 -16.19
C SER A 294 -21.23 -3.97 -16.34
N PRO A 295 -20.98 -4.80 -15.33
CA PRO A 295 -20.04 -5.92 -15.47
C PRO A 295 -20.65 -7.11 -16.22
N SER A 296 -21.93 -7.04 -16.58
CA SER A 296 -22.52 -7.97 -17.53
C SER A 296 -22.10 -7.57 -18.94
N THR A 297 -21.83 -8.53 -19.82
CA THR A 297 -21.63 -8.25 -21.26
C THR A 297 -22.95 -7.92 -21.96
N LEU A 298 -23.99 -7.55 -21.21
CA LEU A 298 -25.32 -7.26 -21.72
C LEU A 298 -25.45 -5.75 -21.97
N PRO A 299 -26.28 -5.34 -22.95
CA PRO A 299 -26.47 -3.94 -23.27
C PRO A 299 -27.08 -3.17 -22.09
N ILE A 300 -26.47 -2.05 -21.72
CA ILE A 300 -27.05 -1.11 -20.77
C ILE A 300 -28.15 -0.31 -21.46
N THR A 301 -29.32 -0.23 -20.83
CA THR A 301 -30.39 0.71 -21.17
C THR A 301 -30.31 1.94 -20.28
N PHE A 302 -30.62 3.10 -20.85
CA PHE A 302 -30.58 4.38 -20.15
C PHE A 302 -31.92 5.10 -20.21
N SER A 303 -32.28 5.72 -19.10
CA SER A 303 -33.44 6.60 -18.99
C SER A 303 -33.15 7.70 -17.97
N HIS A 304 -33.91 8.80 -18.02
CA HIS A 304 -33.77 9.91 -17.09
C HIS A 304 -35.13 10.50 -16.70
N SER A 305 -35.19 11.25 -15.59
CA SER A 305 -36.36 12.05 -15.18
C SER A 305 -36.50 13.32 -16.04
N THR A 306 -37.48 14.17 -15.73
CA THR A 306 -37.74 15.41 -16.49
C THR A 306 -36.51 16.33 -16.49
N LEU A 307 -36.09 16.78 -17.68
CA LEU A 307 -34.95 17.66 -17.83
C LEU A 307 -35.37 19.15 -17.82
N PRO A 308 -34.48 20.07 -17.36
CA PRO A 308 -34.68 21.51 -17.50
C PRO A 308 -34.92 21.93 -18.96
N THR A 309 -35.69 23.01 -19.17
CA THR A 309 -35.95 23.52 -20.52
C THR A 309 -34.65 23.93 -21.21
N GLY A 310 -34.45 23.51 -22.46
CA GLY A 310 -33.25 23.81 -23.24
C GLY A 310 -32.02 22.96 -22.88
N SER A 311 -32.14 22.01 -21.96
CA SER A 311 -31.09 21.01 -21.69
C SER A 311 -31.26 19.76 -22.55
N SER A 312 -30.20 18.95 -22.63
CA SER A 312 -30.21 17.68 -23.36
C SER A 312 -29.25 16.66 -22.75
N VAL A 313 -29.42 15.39 -23.09
CA VAL A 313 -28.49 14.32 -22.71
C VAL A 313 -27.98 13.64 -23.97
N ILE A 314 -26.66 13.54 -24.11
CA ILE A 314 -26.00 12.82 -25.19
C ILE A 314 -25.41 11.52 -24.66
N LEU A 315 -25.80 10.40 -25.26
CA LEU A 315 -25.22 9.09 -24.95
C LEU A 315 -23.92 8.86 -25.72
N ARG A 316 -22.87 8.48 -24.99
CA ARG A 316 -21.59 8.06 -25.53
C ARG A 316 -21.30 6.66 -25.01
N SER A 317 -21.29 5.66 -25.91
CA SER A 317 -20.77 4.33 -25.57
C SER A 317 -19.25 4.42 -25.48
N ALA A 318 -18.67 3.99 -24.36
CA ALA A 318 -17.23 4.14 -24.13
C ALA A 318 -16.40 3.01 -24.75
N ASN A 319 -17.02 1.92 -25.21
CA ASN A 319 -16.32 0.80 -25.83
C ASN A 319 -17.19 -0.03 -26.80
N ALA A 320 -16.54 -0.93 -27.55
CA ALA A 320 -17.20 -1.78 -28.55
C ALA A 320 -18.14 -2.84 -27.96
N ASN A 321 -18.09 -3.05 -26.63
CA ASN A 321 -18.81 -4.12 -25.93
C ASN A 321 -20.06 -3.61 -25.19
N ASN A 322 -20.31 -2.29 -25.16
CA ASN A 322 -21.47 -1.64 -24.51
C ASN A 322 -21.63 -1.92 -22.99
N ASP A 323 -20.57 -2.37 -22.33
CA ASP A 323 -20.48 -2.60 -20.88
C ASP A 323 -20.16 -1.31 -20.10
N ILE A 324 -19.83 -0.22 -20.80
CA ILE A 324 -19.67 1.13 -20.23
C ILE A 324 -20.48 2.13 -21.03
N MET A 325 -21.39 2.83 -20.36
CA MET A 325 -22.21 3.88 -20.94
C MET A 325 -22.01 5.19 -20.20
N THR A 326 -21.70 6.26 -20.94
CA THR A 326 -21.63 7.62 -20.42
C THR A 326 -22.76 8.45 -20.99
N ALA A 327 -23.61 9.00 -20.13
CA ALA A 327 -24.62 9.99 -20.47
C ALA A 327 -24.06 11.39 -20.13
N VAL A 328 -23.92 12.26 -21.12
CA VAL A 328 -23.44 13.63 -20.93
C VAL A 328 -24.63 14.57 -20.91
N PHE A 329 -24.95 15.11 -19.74
CA PHE A 329 -25.94 16.17 -19.59
C PHE A 329 -25.33 17.50 -20.05
N GLN A 330 -26.03 18.22 -20.93
CA GLN A 330 -25.61 19.52 -21.45
C GLN A 330 -26.71 20.55 -21.21
N TRP A 331 -26.34 21.73 -20.71
CA TRP A 331 -27.27 22.81 -20.46
C TRP A 331 -26.59 24.18 -20.47
N THR A 332 -27.29 25.21 -20.94
CA THR A 332 -26.92 26.61 -20.77
C THR A 332 -28.08 27.31 -20.07
N PRO A 333 -28.11 27.33 -18.72
CA PRO A 333 -29.21 27.90 -17.98
C PRO A 333 -29.39 29.37 -18.36
N GLN A 334 -30.64 29.80 -18.51
CA GLN A 334 -30.97 31.18 -18.84
C GLN A 334 -31.20 31.98 -17.55
N LEU A 335 -31.23 33.31 -17.65
CA LEU A 335 -31.62 34.18 -16.53
C LEU A 335 -32.98 33.83 -15.91
N SER A 336 -33.91 33.24 -16.69
CA SER A 336 -35.20 32.76 -16.17
C SER A 336 -35.09 31.57 -15.23
N ASP A 337 -33.97 30.85 -15.25
CA ASP A 337 -33.75 29.65 -14.44
C ASP A 337 -33.12 30.00 -13.08
N VAL A 338 -32.68 31.24 -12.88
CA VAL A 338 -32.06 31.73 -11.62
C VAL A 338 -33.01 31.53 -10.44
N SER A 339 -32.46 31.07 -9.32
CA SER A 339 -33.20 30.69 -8.09
C SER A 339 -34.08 29.44 -8.21
N SER A 340 -34.06 28.73 -9.34
CA SER A 340 -34.67 27.41 -9.47
C SER A 340 -33.69 26.31 -9.04
N THR A 341 -34.24 25.24 -8.45
CA THR A 341 -33.52 24.00 -8.16
C THR A 341 -34.08 22.89 -9.02
N TYR A 342 -33.20 22.10 -9.64
CA TYR A 342 -33.57 20.96 -10.48
C TYR A 342 -32.99 19.68 -9.91
N GLU A 343 -33.76 18.60 -9.96
CA GLU A 343 -33.36 17.26 -9.54
C GLU A 343 -33.53 16.32 -10.74
N ILE A 344 -32.42 15.77 -11.22
CA ILE A 344 -32.39 14.92 -12.42
C ILE A 344 -31.94 13.52 -12.00
N ASP A 345 -32.81 12.53 -12.20
CA ASP A 345 -32.51 11.13 -11.98
C ASP A 345 -32.02 10.52 -13.29
N PHE A 346 -30.86 9.87 -13.23
CA PHE A 346 -30.29 9.06 -14.30
C PHE A 346 -30.39 7.59 -13.91
N ARG A 347 -31.12 6.81 -14.71
CA ARG A 347 -31.34 5.39 -14.46
C ARG A 347 -30.68 4.55 -15.54
N PHE A 348 -29.83 3.64 -15.10
CA PHE A 348 -29.15 2.67 -15.95
C PHE A 348 -29.62 1.27 -15.58
N ALA A 349 -30.06 0.49 -16.55
CA ALA A 349 -30.60 -0.85 -16.32
C ALA A 349 -30.08 -1.87 -17.32
N ASP A 350 -29.89 -3.09 -16.86
CA ASP A 350 -29.69 -4.28 -17.67
C ASP A 350 -30.71 -5.36 -17.26
N ASP A 351 -30.64 -6.54 -17.87
CA ASP A 351 -31.56 -7.65 -17.57
C ASP A 351 -31.40 -8.20 -16.13
N LEU A 352 -30.36 -7.77 -15.40
CA LEU A 352 -30.07 -8.21 -14.04
C LEU A 352 -30.52 -7.19 -12.99
N GLY A 353 -30.75 -5.93 -13.38
CA GLY A 353 -31.38 -4.91 -12.55
C GLY A 353 -31.04 -3.49 -12.97
N SER A 354 -31.40 -2.52 -12.12
CA SER A 354 -31.20 -1.10 -12.40
C SER A 354 -30.51 -0.37 -11.26
N THR A 355 -29.71 0.63 -11.60
CA THR A 355 -29.17 1.64 -10.67
C THR A 355 -29.68 3.03 -11.04
N GLN A 356 -29.73 3.93 -10.06
CA GLN A 356 -30.14 5.31 -10.21
C GLN A 356 -29.13 6.23 -9.54
N CYS A 357 -28.79 7.32 -10.22
CA CYS A 357 -28.05 8.44 -9.65
C CYS A 357 -28.86 9.72 -9.78
N THR A 358 -28.77 10.60 -8.79
CA THR A 358 -29.50 11.87 -8.76
C THR A 358 -28.53 13.04 -8.82
N LEU A 359 -28.82 14.03 -9.67
CA LEU A 359 -28.08 15.27 -9.83
C LEU A 359 -28.97 16.46 -9.44
N GLU A 360 -28.56 17.19 -8.40
CA GLU A 360 -29.18 18.43 -7.97
C GLU A 360 -28.45 19.63 -8.56
N LEU A 361 -29.18 20.57 -9.15
CA LEU A 361 -28.65 21.79 -9.77
C LEU A 361 -29.32 23.04 -9.19
N GLN A 362 -28.52 24.04 -8.82
CA GLN A 362 -29.00 25.37 -8.42
C GLN A 362 -28.44 26.45 -9.36
N VAL A 363 -29.28 27.33 -9.90
CA VAL A 363 -28.82 28.40 -10.81
C VAL A 363 -28.68 29.75 -10.10
N ILE A 364 -27.52 30.40 -10.25
CA ILE A 364 -27.18 31.73 -9.73
C ILE A 364 -26.99 32.75 -10.88
N PRO A 365 -27.16 34.07 -10.62
CA PRO A 365 -26.98 35.10 -11.66
C PRO A 365 -25.53 35.20 -12.18
N PRO A 366 -25.32 35.75 -13.41
CA PRO A 366 -23.99 35.99 -13.96
C PRO A 366 -23.27 37.07 -13.14
N GLN A 367 -21.98 36.88 -12.88
CA GLN A 367 -21.21 37.77 -12.00
C GLN A 367 -20.62 38.95 -12.80
N GLU A 368 -21.09 40.18 -12.54
CA GLU A 368 -20.34 41.40 -12.85
C GLU A 368 -19.67 41.90 -11.56
N GLU A 369 -18.39 41.56 -11.34
CA GLU A 369 -17.59 42.21 -10.30
C GLU A 369 -16.23 42.67 -10.86
N LEU A 370 -16.00 43.98 -10.76
CA LEU A 370 -14.66 44.56 -10.77
C LEU A 370 -13.95 44.08 -9.50
N VAL A 371 -13.28 42.93 -9.59
CA VAL A 371 -12.55 42.34 -8.46
C VAL A 371 -11.41 43.29 -8.06
N VAL A 372 -11.48 43.75 -6.81
CA VAL A 372 -10.36 44.44 -6.16
C VAL A 372 -9.34 43.39 -5.79
N ASP A 373 -8.08 43.58 -6.19
CA ASP A 373 -7.00 42.67 -5.86
C ASP A 373 -6.69 42.69 -4.34
N CYS A 374 -5.86 41.77 -3.86
CA CYS A 374 -5.59 41.70 -2.42
C CYS A 374 -4.89 42.94 -1.85
N ALA A 375 -4.33 43.80 -2.71
CA ALA A 375 -3.67 45.04 -2.34
C ALA A 375 -4.63 46.23 -2.32
N GLY A 376 -5.92 46.01 -2.58
CA GLY A 376 -6.93 47.06 -2.63
C GLY A 376 -7.00 47.79 -3.98
N THR A 377 -6.40 47.23 -5.05
CA THR A 377 -6.37 47.84 -6.38
C THR A 377 -7.50 47.26 -7.25
N PRO A 378 -8.48 48.08 -7.68
CA PRO A 378 -9.51 47.63 -8.62
C PRO A 378 -8.89 47.14 -9.93
N GLY A 379 -9.12 45.88 -10.29
CA GLY A 379 -8.51 45.25 -11.48
C GLY A 379 -7.01 44.99 -11.37
N GLY A 380 -6.44 45.02 -10.17
CA GLY A 380 -5.04 44.64 -9.95
C GLY A 380 -4.83 43.12 -10.02
N GLY A 381 -3.56 42.70 -10.12
CA GLY A 381 -3.17 41.29 -10.24
C GLY A 381 -2.61 40.68 -8.95
N ALA A 382 -2.65 41.40 -7.83
CA ALA A 382 -2.13 40.88 -6.57
C ALA A 382 -3.08 39.84 -5.99
N HIS A 383 -2.54 38.65 -5.72
CA HIS A 383 -3.26 37.57 -5.04
C HIS A 383 -2.66 37.32 -3.67
N ILE A 384 -3.51 36.88 -2.74
CA ILE A 384 -3.06 36.36 -1.45
C ILE A 384 -2.33 35.05 -1.74
N ASP A 385 -1.06 34.94 -1.33
CA ASP A 385 -0.32 33.69 -1.42
C ASP A 385 -0.83 32.67 -0.39
N ARG A 386 -0.39 31.42 -0.47
CA ARG A 386 -0.73 30.38 0.53
C ARG A 386 -0.37 30.71 1.97
N CYS A 387 0.50 31.69 2.19
CA CYS A 387 0.90 32.16 3.51
C CYS A 387 0.00 33.28 4.04
N GLY A 388 -1.06 33.66 3.31
CA GLY A 388 -1.95 34.75 3.68
C GLY A 388 -1.35 36.13 3.38
N ILE A 389 -0.25 36.21 2.63
CA ILE A 389 0.44 37.47 2.31
C ILE A 389 0.05 37.90 0.91
N CYS A 390 -0.50 39.12 0.81
CA CYS A 390 -0.79 39.71 -0.48
C CYS A 390 0.50 39.98 -1.27
N GLY A 391 0.61 39.42 -2.49
CA GLY A 391 1.80 39.54 -3.33
C GLY A 391 3.03 38.83 -2.76
N GLY A 392 2.85 37.91 -1.80
CA GLY A 392 3.93 37.10 -1.27
C GLY A 392 4.38 36.00 -2.25
N ASN A 393 5.54 35.41 -1.98
CA ASN A 393 6.12 34.32 -2.78
C ASN A 393 5.79 32.92 -2.21
N GLY A 394 4.85 32.83 -1.27
CA GLY A 394 4.42 31.58 -0.66
C GLY A 394 5.47 30.89 0.22
N SER A 395 6.57 31.54 0.60
CA SER A 395 7.68 30.90 1.34
C SER A 395 7.81 31.33 2.81
N SER A 396 7.23 32.47 3.19
CA SER A 396 7.36 33.08 4.52
C SER A 396 6.79 32.22 5.65
N CYS A 397 5.74 31.45 5.38
CA CYS A 397 5.05 30.60 6.35
C CYS A 397 5.57 29.16 6.41
N LEU A 398 6.55 28.79 5.56
CA LEU A 398 7.07 27.42 5.51
C LEU A 398 8.01 27.11 6.69
N GLY A 399 8.72 28.13 7.18
CA GLY A 399 9.67 27.98 8.31
C GLY A 399 10.78 26.97 8.00
N CYS A 400 11.30 26.98 6.77
CA CYS A 400 12.31 26.03 6.34
C CYS A 400 13.73 26.48 6.71
N SER A 401 14.55 25.53 7.15
CA SER A 401 16.00 25.67 7.30
C SER A 401 16.71 24.62 6.46
N GLU A 402 17.73 25.03 5.71
CA GLU A 402 18.63 24.10 5.04
C GLU A 402 19.66 23.55 6.03
N VAL A 403 19.79 22.24 6.09
CA VAL A 403 20.78 21.52 6.90
C VAL A 403 21.83 20.94 5.97
N ASP A 404 23.05 21.46 6.03
CA ASP A 404 24.21 20.90 5.34
C ASP A 404 24.70 19.64 6.08
N LEU A 405 24.72 18.52 5.37
CA LEU A 405 25.13 17.21 5.89
C LEU A 405 26.50 16.77 5.38
N PHE A 406 27.21 17.57 4.58
CA PHE A 406 28.45 17.14 3.96
C PHE A 406 29.51 16.70 4.99
N SER A 407 29.70 17.46 6.07
CA SER A 407 30.63 17.11 7.14
C SER A 407 30.23 15.83 7.86
N THR A 408 28.93 15.68 8.16
CA THR A 408 28.37 14.49 8.82
C THR A 408 28.55 13.25 7.95
N GLN A 409 28.24 13.32 6.64
CA GLN A 409 28.46 12.25 5.67
C GLN A 409 29.95 11.88 5.56
N GLN A 410 30.84 12.87 5.55
CA GLN A 410 32.28 12.66 5.54
C GLN A 410 32.76 11.92 6.79
N GLU A 411 32.24 12.27 7.97
CA GLU A 411 32.56 11.58 9.22
C GLU A 411 32.08 10.13 9.22
N MET A 412 30.88 9.87 8.73
CA MET A 412 30.32 8.53 8.56
C MET A 412 31.22 7.64 7.70
N ASP A 413 31.54 8.07 6.48
CA ASP A 413 32.41 7.30 5.55
C ASP A 413 33.82 7.12 6.12
N THR A 414 34.42 8.19 6.65
CA THR A 414 35.78 8.16 7.20
C THR A 414 35.90 7.15 8.33
N ASN A 415 34.91 7.09 9.22
CA ASN A 415 34.92 6.15 10.33
C ASN A 415 34.60 4.71 9.89
N ALA A 416 33.67 4.50 8.95
CA ALA A 416 33.44 3.18 8.35
C ALA A 416 34.69 2.63 7.63
N LYS A 417 35.40 3.48 6.89
CA LYS A 417 36.67 3.13 6.24
C LYS A 417 37.75 2.76 7.25
N LYS A 418 37.80 3.44 8.41
CA LYS A 418 38.69 3.07 9.53
C LYS A 418 38.33 1.70 10.09
N GLN A 419 37.05 1.38 10.30
CA GLN A 419 36.60 0.06 10.74
C GLN A 419 37.11 -1.04 9.79
N LEU A 420 36.88 -0.88 8.47
CA LEU A 420 37.36 -1.82 7.45
C LEU A 420 38.90 -1.96 7.47
N ARG A 421 39.62 -0.86 7.69
CA ARG A 421 41.09 -0.89 7.83
C ARG A 421 41.53 -1.69 9.05
N PHE A 422 40.83 -1.58 10.19
CA PHE A 422 41.14 -2.35 11.39
C PHE A 422 40.81 -3.85 11.22
N LEU A 423 39.68 -4.18 10.58
CA LEU A 423 39.35 -5.56 10.19
C LEU A 423 40.46 -6.18 9.33
N ARG A 424 40.93 -5.48 8.30
CA ARG A 424 42.04 -5.95 7.45
C ARG A 424 43.33 -6.20 8.25
N LYS A 425 43.62 -5.37 9.25
CA LYS A 425 44.77 -5.58 10.14
C LYS A 425 44.59 -6.80 11.04
N LEU A 426 43.39 -7.05 11.56
CA LEU A 426 43.08 -8.27 12.32
C LEU A 426 43.22 -9.51 11.44
N ASN A 427 42.67 -9.45 10.22
CA ASN A 427 42.80 -10.50 9.20
C ASN A 427 44.27 -10.83 8.89
N GLU A 428 45.11 -9.81 8.73
CA GLU A 428 46.54 -10.01 8.51
C GLU A 428 47.23 -10.69 9.71
N ARG A 429 46.87 -10.32 10.94
CA ARG A 429 47.40 -11.00 12.13
C ARG A 429 46.98 -12.47 12.18
N TYR A 430 45.73 -12.77 11.86
CA TYR A 430 45.24 -14.14 11.84
C TYR A 430 45.95 -14.99 10.77
N ARG A 431 46.17 -14.41 9.58
CA ARG A 431 46.95 -15.04 8.52
C ARG A 431 48.35 -15.43 8.97
N ILE A 432 49.06 -14.53 9.66
CA ILE A 432 50.44 -14.76 10.11
C ILE A 432 50.52 -15.94 11.08
N ILE A 433 49.58 -16.08 12.02
CA ILE A 433 49.57 -17.20 12.98
C ILE A 433 49.22 -18.51 12.31
N ALA A 434 48.23 -18.49 11.42
CA ALA A 434 47.73 -19.72 10.80
C ALA A 434 48.74 -20.31 9.82
N LYS A 435 49.67 -19.49 9.31
CA LYS A 435 50.71 -19.92 8.36
C LYS A 435 51.58 -21.05 8.94
N GLY A 436 51.65 -22.17 8.22
CA GLY A 436 52.41 -23.36 8.64
C GLY A 436 51.71 -24.21 9.70
N THR A 437 50.51 -23.85 10.14
CA THR A 437 49.68 -24.69 11.02
C THR A 437 48.81 -25.64 10.21
N ARG A 438 48.27 -26.70 10.84
CA ARG A 438 47.29 -27.60 10.20
C ARG A 438 46.02 -26.88 9.73
N ASN A 439 45.73 -25.70 10.27
CA ASN A 439 44.53 -24.92 9.99
C ASN A 439 44.74 -23.81 8.94
N GLU A 440 45.90 -23.75 8.26
CA GLU A 440 46.22 -22.69 7.29
C GLU A 440 45.17 -22.56 6.17
N ARG A 441 44.68 -23.68 5.64
CA ARG A 441 43.65 -23.70 4.58
C ARG A 441 42.32 -23.12 5.05
N GLU A 442 41.89 -23.50 6.26
CA GLU A 442 40.66 -22.98 6.87
C GLU A 442 40.77 -21.46 7.12
N ALA A 443 41.92 -21.01 7.63
CA ALA A 443 42.18 -19.59 7.83
C ALA A 443 42.14 -18.81 6.51
N ILE A 444 42.72 -19.33 5.42
CA ILE A 444 42.66 -18.67 4.10
C ILE A 444 41.21 -18.51 3.62
N LEU A 445 40.39 -19.56 3.74
CA LEU A 445 38.97 -19.51 3.36
C LEU A 445 38.21 -18.49 4.20
N TYR A 446 38.36 -18.54 5.52
CA TYR A 446 37.76 -17.58 6.44
C TYR A 446 38.15 -16.14 6.11
N LEU A 447 39.44 -15.87 5.87
CA LEU A 447 39.96 -14.54 5.55
C LEU A 447 39.44 -14.02 4.22
N SER A 448 39.27 -14.89 3.21
CA SER A 448 38.67 -14.52 1.92
C SER A 448 37.23 -14.06 2.12
N THR A 449 36.41 -14.87 2.78
CA THR A 449 35.00 -14.57 3.06
C THR A 449 34.85 -13.31 3.89
N THR A 450 35.64 -13.18 4.96
CA THR A 450 35.60 -12.02 5.87
C THR A 450 36.00 -10.71 5.17
N ASN A 451 37.03 -10.75 4.31
CA ASN A 451 37.44 -9.57 3.54
C ASN A 451 36.39 -9.18 2.48
N MET A 452 35.74 -10.16 1.86
CA MET A 452 34.67 -9.93 0.90
C MET A 452 33.45 -9.29 1.58
N ALA A 453 32.98 -9.88 2.69
CA ALA A 453 31.88 -9.35 3.50
C ALA A 453 32.19 -7.94 4.01
N GLY A 454 33.40 -7.70 4.56
CA GLY A 454 33.80 -6.37 5.03
C GLY A 454 33.80 -5.30 3.93
N ARG A 455 34.18 -5.65 2.69
CA ARG A 455 34.08 -4.74 1.54
C ARG A 455 32.63 -4.49 1.14
N ALA A 456 31.79 -5.51 1.18
CA ALA A 456 30.36 -5.40 0.86
C ALA A 456 29.65 -4.47 1.86
N PHE A 457 29.87 -4.65 3.17
CA PHE A 457 29.31 -3.78 4.20
C PHE A 457 29.80 -2.33 4.06
N TYR A 458 31.10 -2.12 3.82
CA TYR A 458 31.62 -0.77 3.58
C TYR A 458 31.02 -0.12 2.32
N LYS A 459 30.83 -0.88 1.23
CA LYS A 459 30.17 -0.39 0.01
C LYS A 459 28.71 0.01 0.30
N SER A 460 28.01 -0.76 1.11
CA SER A 460 26.65 -0.43 1.57
C SER A 460 26.65 0.89 2.33
N ILE A 461 27.52 1.03 3.33
CA ILE A 461 27.69 2.26 4.10
C ILE A 461 27.97 3.46 3.19
N TRP A 462 28.90 3.32 2.25
CA TRP A 462 29.24 4.39 1.30
C TRP A 462 28.04 4.78 0.43
N LYS A 463 27.31 3.79 -0.10
CA LYS A 463 26.10 4.04 -0.91
C LYS A 463 25.06 4.79 -0.10
N THR A 464 24.80 4.36 1.14
CA THR A 464 23.83 5.05 2.01
C THR A 464 24.27 6.49 2.30
N SER A 465 25.54 6.69 2.64
CA SER A 465 26.07 8.00 3.05
C SER A 465 26.05 9.03 1.90
N TRP A 466 26.28 8.61 0.66
CA TRP A 466 26.49 9.54 -0.48
C TRP A 466 25.44 9.46 -1.58
N VAL A 467 24.58 8.43 -1.59
CA VAL A 467 23.56 8.23 -2.63
C VAL A 467 22.16 8.28 -2.04
N SER A 468 21.95 7.68 -0.86
CA SER A 468 20.61 7.60 -0.26
C SER A 468 20.26 8.82 0.58
N ILE A 469 21.27 9.55 1.07
CA ILE A 469 21.09 10.75 1.88
C ILE A 469 21.64 11.94 1.07
N PRO A 470 20.82 12.97 0.78
CA PRO A 470 21.28 14.19 0.12
C PRO A 470 22.31 14.94 0.98
N SER A 471 23.26 15.63 0.36
CA SER A 471 24.23 16.45 1.11
C SER A 471 23.64 17.73 1.70
N SER A 472 22.46 18.18 1.25
CA SER A 472 21.68 19.18 1.95
C SER A 472 20.21 18.77 2.05
N LEU A 473 19.62 19.02 3.22
CA LEU A 473 18.22 18.72 3.49
C LEU A 473 17.47 19.99 3.82
N LEU A 474 16.32 20.17 3.19
CA LEU A 474 15.36 21.17 3.62
C LEU A 474 14.52 20.58 4.76
N VAL A 475 14.46 21.26 5.90
CA VAL A 475 13.62 20.87 7.04
C VAL A 475 12.68 22.02 7.36
N CYS A 476 11.38 21.79 7.24
CA CYS A 476 10.35 22.82 7.41
C CYS A 476 9.45 22.50 8.61
N THR A 477 9.03 23.53 9.34
CA THR A 477 8.12 23.36 10.48
C THR A 477 6.65 23.24 10.05
N ASN A 478 6.28 23.76 8.88
CA ASN A 478 4.91 23.77 8.42
C ASN A 478 4.60 22.52 7.57
N GLN A 479 3.86 21.57 8.15
CA GLN A 479 3.48 20.32 7.49
C GLN A 479 2.27 20.45 6.55
N ILE A 480 1.56 21.58 6.56
CA ILE A 480 0.37 21.77 5.69
C ILE A 480 0.80 21.92 4.23
N PHE A 481 1.94 22.56 3.99
CA PHE A 481 2.42 22.89 2.64
C PHE A 481 3.62 22.04 2.18
N CYS A 482 4.11 21.16 3.05
CA CYS A 482 5.29 20.35 2.81
C CYS A 482 4.99 18.90 3.14
N SER A 483 5.30 18.00 2.20
CA SER A 483 5.37 16.58 2.52
C SER A 483 6.70 16.27 3.20
N SER A 484 6.73 15.26 4.07
CA SER A 484 7.96 14.81 4.72
C SER A 484 8.34 13.42 4.23
N THR A 485 9.56 13.27 3.72
CA THR A 485 10.15 11.98 3.39
C THR A 485 11.06 11.54 4.54
N SER A 486 10.84 10.34 5.07
CA SER A 486 11.64 9.81 6.18
C SER A 486 13.04 9.36 5.73
N ASN A 487 14.07 9.77 6.47
CA ASN A 487 15.44 9.30 6.32
C ASN A 487 15.72 8.01 7.12
N PHE A 488 14.77 7.57 7.94
CA PHE A 488 14.93 6.45 8.85
C PHE A 488 15.40 5.15 8.16
N PRO A 489 14.84 4.72 7.00
CA PRO A 489 15.30 3.49 6.34
C PRO A 489 16.76 3.57 5.87
N ALA A 490 17.22 4.76 5.46
CA ALA A 490 18.61 4.97 5.09
C ALA A 490 19.51 4.91 6.34
N ILE A 491 19.12 5.58 7.43
CA ILE A 491 19.86 5.57 8.69
C ILE A 491 19.98 4.14 9.24
N GLU A 492 18.89 3.37 9.28
CA GLU A 492 18.92 1.97 9.73
C GLU A 492 19.82 1.09 8.86
N SER A 493 19.75 1.24 7.54
CA SER A 493 20.63 0.53 6.61
C SER A 493 22.12 0.82 6.88
N PHE A 494 22.45 2.08 7.19
CA PHE A 494 23.81 2.46 7.60
C PHE A 494 24.21 1.81 8.93
N VAL A 495 23.36 1.89 9.96
CA VAL A 495 23.62 1.35 11.30
C VAL A 495 23.87 -0.15 11.22
N SER A 496 22.97 -0.89 10.56
CA SER A 496 23.07 -2.34 10.39
C SER A 496 24.35 -2.77 9.66
N ALA A 497 24.73 -2.07 8.60
CA ALA A 497 25.98 -2.36 7.88
C ALA A 497 27.23 -2.03 8.72
N SER A 498 27.20 -0.97 9.53
CA SER A 498 28.26 -0.59 10.46
C SER A 498 28.41 -1.62 11.58
N ASP A 499 27.30 -2.09 12.17
CA ASP A 499 27.28 -3.15 13.17
C ASP A 499 27.84 -4.46 12.64
N SER A 500 27.44 -4.85 11.43
CA SER A 500 27.94 -6.05 10.75
C SER A 500 29.46 -5.98 10.52
N LEU A 501 29.99 -4.80 10.18
CA LEU A 501 31.43 -4.60 10.01
C LEU A 501 32.20 -4.71 11.33
N LEU A 502 31.61 -4.24 12.44
CA LEU A 502 32.16 -4.43 13.78
C LEU A 502 32.07 -5.88 14.23
N ALA A 503 30.98 -6.59 13.93
CA ALA A 503 30.79 -8.02 14.23
C ALA A 503 31.90 -8.86 13.60
N LEU A 504 32.19 -8.68 12.30
CA LEU A 504 33.32 -9.35 11.64
C LEU A 504 34.66 -9.11 12.37
N SER A 505 34.86 -7.91 12.91
CA SER A 505 36.07 -7.59 13.68
C SER A 505 36.12 -8.31 15.03
N ARG A 506 34.97 -8.54 15.67
CA ARG A 506 34.85 -9.31 16.92
C ARG A 506 35.15 -10.79 16.64
N ASP A 507 34.52 -11.37 15.63
CA ASP A 507 34.69 -12.78 15.24
C ASP A 507 36.15 -13.08 14.87
N THR A 508 36.77 -12.19 14.09
CA THR A 508 38.18 -12.34 13.72
C THR A 508 39.07 -12.31 14.97
N ARG A 509 38.74 -11.46 15.95
CA ARG A 509 39.48 -11.38 17.21
C ARG A 509 39.31 -12.65 18.05
N GLU A 510 38.18 -13.35 17.98
CA GLU A 510 37.98 -14.62 18.67
C GLU A 510 38.80 -15.76 18.05
N LYS A 511 39.06 -15.71 16.74
CA LYS A 511 40.05 -16.62 16.11
C LYS A 511 41.50 -16.34 16.54
N LEU A 512 41.75 -15.21 17.20
CA LEU A 512 43.05 -14.78 17.71
C LEU A 512 43.25 -15.06 19.20
N LEU A 513 42.48 -15.97 19.81
CA LEU A 513 42.64 -16.35 21.22
C LEU A 513 44.07 -16.86 21.48
N GLY A 514 44.87 -16.04 22.17
CA GLY A 514 46.31 -16.27 22.41
C GLY A 514 47.21 -15.10 21.97
N LEU A 515 46.79 -14.30 20.97
CA LEU A 515 47.52 -13.10 20.54
C LEU A 515 47.15 -11.85 21.35
N GLY A 516 47.80 -11.72 22.50
CA GLY A 516 48.33 -10.45 23.01
C GLY A 516 47.40 -9.25 23.23
N SER A 517 48.05 -8.12 23.52
CA SER A 517 47.44 -6.78 23.69
C SER A 517 47.09 -6.13 22.34
N ASP A 518 47.75 -6.53 21.25
CA ASP A 518 47.60 -5.95 19.91
C ASP A 518 46.21 -6.18 19.29
N ALA A 519 45.70 -7.42 19.30
CA ALA A 519 44.37 -7.73 18.75
C ALA A 519 43.27 -6.99 19.53
N ARG A 520 43.41 -6.93 20.86
CA ARG A 520 42.52 -6.14 21.73
C ARG A 520 42.58 -4.64 21.41
N ARG A 521 43.77 -4.10 21.16
CA ARG A 521 43.96 -2.70 20.76
C ARG A 521 43.31 -2.41 19.41
N LEU A 522 43.41 -3.30 18.43
CA LEU A 522 42.77 -3.15 17.12
C LEU A 522 41.24 -3.18 17.23
N LEU A 523 40.67 -4.15 17.96
CA LEU A 523 39.23 -4.22 18.17
C LEU A 523 38.70 -2.99 18.94
N ARG A 524 39.43 -2.51 19.95
CA ARG A 524 39.07 -1.26 20.66
C ARG A 524 39.02 -0.07 19.70
N ARG A 525 39.98 0.05 18.78
CA ARG A 525 39.98 1.12 17.77
C ARG A 525 38.84 0.97 16.76
N ALA A 526 38.51 -0.26 16.36
CA ALA A 526 37.34 -0.54 15.52
C ALA A 526 36.04 -0.09 16.22
N ARG A 527 35.86 -0.42 17.51
CA ARG A 527 34.72 0.05 18.32
C ARG A 527 34.64 1.57 18.39
N ILE A 528 35.75 2.26 18.64
CA ILE A 528 35.76 3.74 18.69
C ILE A 528 35.33 4.32 17.34
N SER A 529 35.81 3.76 16.23
CA SER A 529 35.39 4.20 14.89
C SER A 529 33.92 3.87 14.61
N HIS A 530 33.42 2.72 15.04
CA HIS A 530 32.00 2.38 14.99
C HIS A 530 31.13 3.39 15.75
N THR A 531 31.44 3.67 17.02
CA THR A 531 30.69 4.63 17.84
C THR A 531 30.67 6.02 17.21
N LYS A 532 31.79 6.49 16.66
CA LYS A 532 31.84 7.77 15.95
C LYS A 532 31.00 7.79 14.67
N ALA A 533 30.97 6.68 13.94
CA ALA A 533 30.14 6.56 12.74
C ALA A 533 28.64 6.63 13.10
N LEU A 534 28.22 5.95 14.19
CA LEU A 534 26.84 6.02 14.67
C LEU A 534 26.46 7.39 15.20
N ALA A 535 27.37 8.07 15.91
CA ALA A 535 27.15 9.43 16.40
C ALA A 535 26.89 10.40 15.23
N ALA A 536 27.73 10.36 14.18
CA ALA A 536 27.50 11.18 12.98
C ALA A 536 26.16 10.83 12.31
N ALA A 537 25.81 9.54 12.17
CA ALA A 537 24.52 9.16 11.58
C ALA A 537 23.31 9.67 12.40
N SER A 538 23.43 9.81 13.72
CA SER A 538 22.37 10.34 14.59
C SER A 538 22.16 11.85 14.48
N GLU A 539 23.08 12.59 13.85
CA GLU A 539 22.93 14.02 13.57
C GLU A 539 22.05 14.29 12.34
N ILE A 540 21.76 13.26 11.55
CA ILE A 540 20.91 13.39 10.35
C ILE A 540 19.46 13.60 10.78
N PRO A 541 18.78 14.65 10.27
CA PRO A 541 17.36 14.86 10.52
C PRO A 541 16.53 13.61 10.17
N PRO A 542 15.54 13.23 11.00
CA PRO A 542 14.75 12.02 10.77
C PRO A 542 13.91 12.07 9.49
N SER A 543 13.63 13.28 8.97
CA SER A 543 12.91 13.50 7.73
C SER A 543 13.43 14.72 6.98
N ALA A 544 13.27 14.69 5.66
CA ALA A 544 13.44 15.83 4.77
C ALA A 544 12.05 16.35 4.34
N SER A 545 11.92 17.67 4.20
CA SER A 545 10.71 18.32 3.72
C SER A 545 10.80 18.57 2.21
N GLU A 546 9.73 18.24 1.49
CA GLU A 546 9.53 18.61 0.10
C GLU A 546 8.29 19.50 0.04
N CYS A 547 8.49 20.78 -0.25
CA CYS A 547 7.42 21.76 -0.34
C CYS A 547 7.19 22.10 -1.81
N ILE A 548 5.95 22.07 -2.25
CA ILE A 548 5.58 22.51 -3.60
C ILE A 548 5.87 24.01 -3.69
N SER A 549 6.50 24.52 -4.73
CA SER A 549 6.43 25.95 -5.04
C SER A 549 5.20 26.16 -5.93
N GLU A 550 4.21 26.91 -5.45
CA GLU A 550 3.09 27.34 -6.32
C GLU A 550 3.55 28.34 -7.38
#